data_AF-A0A9D3W5C0-F1
#
_entry.id   AF-A0A9D3W5C0-F1
#
_cell.length_a   1.000
_cell.length_b   1.000
_cell.length_c   1.000
_cell.angle_alpha   90.00
_cell.angle_beta   90.00
_cell.angle_gamma   90.00
#
_symmetry.space_group_name_H-M   'P 1'
#
loop_
_entity.id
_entity.type
_entity.pdbx_description
1 polymer ?
#
loop_
_entity_poly.entity_id
_entity_poly.type
_entity_poly.pdbx_seq_one_letter_code
_entity_poly.pdbx_strand_id
1 'polypeptide(L)' 'MAEYVLKKVHAGIRADPTAKKTEKEPPKQHKRFNLKKLTYEERKAKLIERLHTLNAAASADSEEED' A
#
# COMPACT_ATOMS: atom_id res chain seq x y z
N MET A 1 32.81 35.38 7.89
CA MET A 1 31.64 34.61 8.39
C MET A 1 31.66 33.15 7.94
N ALA A 2 31.85 32.85 6.64
CA ALA A 2 31.74 31.49 6.10
C ALA A 2 32.78 30.47 6.63
N GLU A 3 34.07 30.85 6.71
CA GLU A 3 35.11 29.95 7.23
C GLU A 3 34.90 29.54 8.70
N TYR A 4 34.37 30.45 9.51
CA TYR A 4 34.14 30.19 10.93
C TYR A 4 33.06 29.11 11.13
N VAL A 5 31.97 29.21 10.36
CA VAL A 5 30.90 28.19 10.37
C VAL A 5 31.44 26.85 9.91
N LEU A 6 32.26 26.83 8.85
CA LEU A 6 32.84 25.61 8.30
C LEU A 6 33.79 24.93 9.30
N LYS A 7 34.66 25.67 9.98
CA LYS A 7 35.56 25.14 11.02
C LYS A 7 34.77 24.55 12.20
N LYS A 8 33.69 25.21 12.62
CA LYS A 8 32.83 24.75 13.72
C LYS A 8 32.06 23.47 13.36
N VAL A 9 31.52 23.38 12.14
CA VAL A 9 30.83 22.17 11.65
C VAL A 9 31.79 20.98 11.57
N HIS A 10 32.98 21.15 11.00
CA HIS A 10 33.98 20.07 10.93
C HIS A 10 34.43 19.59 12.31
N ALA A 11 34.63 20.50 13.26
CA ALA A 11 34.95 20.11 14.64
C ALA A 11 33.83 19.26 15.26
N GLY A 12 32.56 19.62 15.03
CA GLY A 12 31.40 18.84 15.49
C GLY A 12 31.33 17.43 14.88
N ILE A 13 31.51 17.31 13.55
CA ILE A 13 31.48 16.02 12.85
C ILE A 13 32.64 15.11 13.27
N ARG A 14 33.84 15.67 13.52
CA ARG A 14 34.99 14.89 14.02
C ARG A 14 34.78 14.37 15.44
N ALA A 15 34.10 15.14 16.29
CA ALA A 15 33.87 14.78 17.69
C ALA A 15 32.77 13.71 17.84
N ASP A 16 31.70 13.78 17.04
CA ASP A 16 30.64 12.76 16.99
C ASP A 16 30.25 12.46 15.54
N PRO A 17 30.84 11.43 14.91
CA PRO A 17 30.55 11.05 13.53
C PRO A 17 29.25 10.25 13.40
N THR A 18 28.52 10.02 14.50
CA THR A 18 27.39 9.09 14.52
C THR A 18 26.16 9.72 13.88
N ALA A 19 25.62 9.07 12.84
CA ALA A 19 24.36 9.48 12.24
C ALA A 19 23.19 9.17 13.19
N LYS A 20 22.62 10.20 13.82
CA LYS A 20 21.42 10.06 14.67
C LYS A 20 20.24 9.61 13.80
N LYS A 21 19.80 8.37 14.00
CA LYS A 21 18.56 7.87 13.41
C LYS A 21 17.37 8.45 14.16
N THR A 22 16.24 8.57 13.50
CA THR A 22 15.01 9.01 14.15
C THR A 22 14.52 7.92 15.11
N GLU A 23 14.45 8.24 16.40
CA GLU A 23 13.85 7.39 17.43
C GLU A 23 12.33 7.51 17.34
N LYS A 24 11.75 6.95 16.28
CA LYS A 24 10.30 6.88 16.15
C LYS A 24 9.79 5.75 17.04
N GLU A 25 8.84 6.06 17.92
CA GLU A 25 8.17 5.04 18.72
C GLU A 25 7.60 3.95 17.81
N PRO A 26 7.73 2.66 18.19
CA PRO A 26 7.10 1.58 17.45
C PRO A 26 5.58 1.81 17.44
N PRO A 27 4.90 1.58 16.30
CA PRO A 27 3.47 1.82 16.20
C PRO A 27 2.71 0.95 17.22
N LYS A 28 1.89 1.60 18.07
CA LYS A 28 1.08 0.95 19.11
C LYS A 28 0.16 -0.16 18.56
N GLN A 29 -0.30 -0.01 17.33
CA GLN A 29 -1.05 -1.02 16.59
C GLN A 29 -0.59 -1.05 15.14
N HIS A 30 -0.38 -2.26 14.60
CA HIS A 30 -0.01 -2.41 13.20
C HIS A 30 -1.24 -2.25 12.30
N LYS A 31 -1.44 -1.04 11.76
CA LYS A 31 -2.56 -0.75 10.85
C LYS A 31 -2.33 -1.46 9.51
N ARG A 32 -3.31 -2.26 9.08
CA ARG A 32 -3.32 -2.84 7.74
C ARG A 32 -3.92 -1.84 6.75
N PHE A 33 -3.07 -1.34 5.84
CA PHE A 33 -3.51 -0.44 4.77
C PHE A 33 -4.03 -1.19 3.53
N ASN A 34 -3.57 -2.43 3.33
CA ASN A 34 -3.95 -3.26 2.19
C ASN A 34 -5.12 -4.20 2.54
N LEU A 35 -6.05 -4.36 1.59
CA LEU A 35 -7.13 -5.34 1.65
C LEU A 35 -6.58 -6.76 1.84
N LYS A 36 -7.32 -7.59 2.57
CA LYS A 36 -6.96 -9.00 2.75
C LYS A 36 -7.09 -9.74 1.42
N LYS A 37 -6.16 -10.65 1.14
CA LYS A 37 -6.25 -11.50 -0.05
C LYS A 37 -7.53 -12.32 0.06
N LEU A 38 -8.30 -12.30 -1.03
CA LEU A 38 -9.49 -13.12 -1.18
C LEU A 38 -9.10 -14.60 -1.08
N THR A 39 -9.86 -15.39 -0.35
CA THR A 39 -9.70 -16.85 -0.29
C THR A 39 -10.13 -17.48 -1.62
N TYR A 40 -9.84 -18.76 -1.81
CA TYR A 40 -10.22 -19.47 -3.02
C TYR A 40 -11.75 -19.54 -3.18
N GLU A 41 -12.48 -19.84 -2.10
CA GLU A 41 -13.95 -19.92 -2.11
C GLU A 41 -14.59 -18.58 -2.46
N GLU A 42 -14.10 -17.49 -1.87
CA GLU A 42 -14.60 -16.14 -2.19
C GLU A 42 -14.26 -15.73 -3.64
N ARG A 43 -13.10 -16.14 -4.19
CA ARG A 43 -12.78 -15.95 -5.62
C ARG A 43 -13.75 -16.72 -6.51
N LYS A 44 -14.04 -17.97 -6.16
CA LYS A 44 -14.96 -18.85 -6.89
C LYS A 44 -16.38 -18.29 -6.87
N ALA A 45 -16.87 -17.82 -5.72
CA ALA A 45 -18.18 -17.21 -5.59
C ALA A 45 -18.33 -15.97 -6.49
N LYS A 46 -17.35 -15.05 -6.46
CA LYS A 46 -17.35 -13.87 -7.35
C LYS A 46 -17.31 -14.22 -8.82
N LEU A 47 -16.60 -15.29 -9.20
CA LEU A 47 -16.57 -15.76 -10.57
C LEU A 47 -17.95 -16.27 -11.01
N ILE A 48 -18.61 -17.08 -10.18
CA ILE A 48 -19.94 -17.62 -10.46
C ILE A 48 -20.96 -16.48 -10.60
N GLU A 49 -20.95 -15.52 -9.67
CA GLU A 49 -21.80 -14.32 -9.72
C GLU A 49 -21.63 -13.57 -11.05
N ARG A 50 -20.38 -13.28 -11.44
CA ARG A 50 -20.08 -12.60 -12.70
C ARG A 50 -20.55 -13.39 -13.92
N LEU A 51 -20.38 -14.71 -13.94
CA LEU A 51 -20.84 -15.56 -15.03
C LEU A 51 -22.36 -15.58 -15.14
N HIS A 52 -23.06 -15.65 -14.00
CA HIS A 52 -24.52 -15.58 -13.99
C HIS A 52 -25.02 -14.25 -14.56
N THR A 53 -24.42 -13.12 -14.15
CA THR A 53 -24.77 -11.80 -14.69
C THR A 53 -24.51 -11.71 -16.20
N LEU A 54 -23.38 -12.22 -16.68
CA LEU A 54 -23.06 -12.21 -18.11
C LEU A 54 -24.01 -13.09 -18.92
N ASN A 55 -24.35 -14.27 -18.43
CA ASN A 55 -25.28 -15.17 -19.10
C ASN A 55 -26.70 -14.58 -19.13
N ALA A 56 -27.15 -13.99 -18.01
CA ALA A 56 -28.45 -13.32 -17.96
C ALA A 56 -28.53 -12.12 -18.91
N ALA A 57 -27.45 -11.33 -19.02
CA ALA A 57 -27.38 -10.22 -19.97
C ALA A 57 -27.38 -10.70 -21.43
N ALA A 58 -26.68 -11.80 -21.74
CA ALA A 58 -26.65 -12.36 -23.09
C ALA A 58 -28.00 -12.97 -23.50
N SER A 59 -28.69 -13.65 -22.58
CA SER A 59 -30.03 -14.19 -22.85
C SER A 59 -31.09 -13.10 -23.03
N ALA A 60 -31.00 -11.99 -22.29
CA ALA A 60 -31.93 -10.87 -22.45
C ALA A 60 -31.83 -10.19 -23.83
N ASP A 61 -30.68 -10.24 -24.50
CA ASP A 61 -30.44 -9.66 -25.83
C ASP A 61 -30.91 -10.57 -26.98
N SER A 62 -31.25 -11.84 -26.69
CA SER A 62 -31.72 -12.83 -27.67
C SER A 62 -33.24 -13.05 -27.66
N GLU A 63 -33.97 -12.44 -26.71
CA GLU A 63 -35.42 -12.58 -26.53
C GLU A 63 -36.19 -11.36 -27.10
N GLU A 64 -35.62 -10.67 -28.10
CA GLU A 64 -36.28 -9.58 -28.86
C GLU A 64 -36.57 -10.00 -30.33
N GLU A 65 -36.53 -11.30 -30.64
CA GLU A 65 -36.83 -11.84 -31.98
C GLU A 65 -37.72 -13.10 -31.92
N ASP A 66 -38.95 -12.98 -31.37
CA ASP A 66 -40.13 -13.77 -31.76
C ASP A 66 -41.43 -12.96 -31.52
#